data_AF-A0A1G6L713-F1
#
_entry.id   AF-A0A1G6L713-F1
#
_cell.length_a   1.000
_cell.length_b   1.000
_cell.length_c   1.000
_cell.angle_alpha   90.00
_cell.angle_beta   90.00
_cell.angle_gamma   90.00
#
_symmetry.space_group_name_H-M   'P 1'
#
loop_
_entity.id
_entity.type
_entity.pdbx_description
1 polymer ?
#
loop_
_entity_poly.entity_id
_entity_poly.type
_entity_poly.pdbx_seq_one_letter_code
_entity_poly.pdbx_strand_id
1 'polypeptide(L)'
;MLPALNVLLTVLSGAAMCSVGAAYAVSHDRSPECVKAPALTGDTALCTAQHGLLKLTYERASGRIVLQAPTARKNVLETIPHPYDPARVGAENLIRWLPMKLQPYLAHGKLLYFSARRSSPGDGHGYCGAGAEISVTVVNLRPVPKVEGHVPVSSCLDNIELAASSGSDLSPYTVRNGKLTIAFSAYPGRGHVVAQINDDLTGLDFLASP
;
A
#
# COMPACT_ATOMS: atom_id res chain seq x y z
N MET A 1 -31.85 82.57 19.35
CA MET A 1 -31.91 81.46 18.37
C MET A 1 -32.82 80.38 18.94
N LEU A 2 -33.97 80.16 18.29
CA LEU A 2 -34.94 79.07 18.49
C LEU A 2 -34.31 77.70 18.07
N PRO A 3 -34.95 76.54 18.29
CA PRO A 3 -35.27 75.89 19.56
C PRO A 3 -35.02 74.35 19.47
N ALA A 4 -35.53 73.61 20.45
CA ALA A 4 -36.09 72.25 20.26
C ALA A 4 -35.07 71.12 20.00
N LEU A 5 -35.34 69.83 20.24
CA LEU A 5 -36.56 69.12 20.54
C LEU A 5 -36.15 67.78 21.20
N ASN A 6 -37.09 67.21 21.94
CA ASN A 6 -37.27 65.80 22.30
C ASN A 6 -36.74 64.81 21.22
N VAL A 7 -36.39 63.56 21.55
CA VAL A 7 -37.38 62.48 21.61
C VAL A 7 -36.72 61.21 22.18
N LEU A 8 -37.40 60.69 23.19
CA LEU A 8 -37.38 59.35 23.77
C LEU A 8 -37.96 58.34 22.75
N LEU A 9 -37.46 57.10 22.66
CA LEU A 9 -38.24 55.84 22.58
C LEU A 9 -37.44 54.64 22.02
N THR A 10 -37.27 53.63 22.88
CA THR A 10 -37.64 52.21 22.71
C THR A 10 -37.88 51.66 21.30
N VAL A 11 -37.34 50.46 21.00
CA VAL A 11 -38.12 49.30 20.51
C VAL A 11 -37.49 47.97 20.97
N LEU A 12 -38.39 47.07 21.39
CA LEU A 12 -38.28 45.67 21.83
C LEU A 12 -38.02 44.64 20.70
N SER A 13 -37.82 43.38 21.14
CA SER A 13 -38.10 42.11 20.42
C SER A 13 -37.02 41.67 19.44
N GLY A 14 -36.58 40.41 19.38
CA GLY A 14 -37.09 39.15 19.91
C GLY A 14 -36.82 38.08 18.83
N ALA A 15 -36.28 36.91 19.18
CA ALA A 15 -36.44 35.66 18.43
C ALA A 15 -35.65 34.52 19.11
N ALA A 16 -36.38 33.47 19.47
CA ALA A 16 -35.84 32.15 19.75
C ALA A 16 -35.18 31.57 18.51
N MET A 17 -34.08 30.83 18.67
CA MET A 17 -33.75 29.73 17.77
C MET A 17 -33.10 28.58 18.56
N CYS A 18 -33.83 27.48 18.61
CA CYS A 18 -33.32 26.14 18.81
C CYS A 18 -32.20 25.87 17.79
N SER A 19 -31.01 25.54 18.25
CA SER A 19 -30.03 24.84 17.42
C SER A 19 -29.80 23.46 18.01
N VAL A 20 -30.59 22.55 17.45
CA VAL A 20 -30.39 21.10 17.46
C VAL A 20 -28.98 20.85 16.93
N GLY A 21 -28.02 20.61 17.83
CA GLY A 21 -26.72 20.08 17.48
C GLY A 21 -26.88 18.61 17.13
N ALA A 22 -27.31 18.33 15.91
CA ALA A 22 -27.32 16.99 15.35
C ALA A 22 -25.88 16.44 15.41
N ALA A 23 -25.69 15.39 16.20
CA ALA A 23 -24.52 14.56 16.12
C ALA A 23 -24.49 13.96 14.70
N TYR A 24 -23.65 14.52 13.83
CA TYR A 24 -23.25 13.84 12.61
C TYR A 24 -22.37 12.66 13.02
N ALA A 25 -23.03 11.55 13.37
CA ALA A 25 -22.44 10.25 13.13
C ALA A 25 -22.30 10.15 11.62
N VAL A 26 -21.14 10.55 11.09
CA VAL A 26 -20.72 10.17 9.75
C VAL A 26 -20.61 8.65 9.82
N SER A 27 -21.67 7.98 9.40
CA SER A 27 -21.60 6.58 9.02
C SER A 27 -20.48 6.50 8.00
N HIS A 28 -19.38 5.84 8.35
CA HIS A 28 -18.44 5.30 7.38
C HIS A 28 -19.21 4.27 6.56
N ASP A 29 -19.99 4.78 5.61
CA ASP A 29 -20.77 3.98 4.68
C ASP A 29 -19.73 3.23 3.85
N ARG A 30 -19.61 1.92 4.12
CA ARG A 30 -18.69 1.05 3.40
C ARG A 30 -19.02 1.23 1.94
N SER A 31 -18.06 1.73 1.15
CA SER A 31 -18.25 1.93 -0.29
C SER A 31 -19.00 0.72 -0.88
N PRO A 32 -20.13 0.90 -1.58
CA PRO A 32 -20.99 -0.19 -2.02
C PRO A 32 -20.24 -1.22 -2.90
N GLU A 33 -19.11 -0.81 -3.50
CA GLU A 33 -18.21 -1.69 -4.23
C GLU A 33 -17.49 -2.70 -3.33
N CYS A 34 -17.08 -2.31 -2.12
CA CYS A 34 -16.43 -3.18 -1.15
C CYS A 34 -17.36 -4.23 -0.55
N VAL A 35 -18.66 -3.95 -0.49
CA VAL A 35 -19.68 -4.88 0.03
C VAL A 35 -19.98 -6.01 -0.97
N LYS A 36 -19.83 -5.75 -2.29
CA LYS A 36 -20.00 -6.73 -3.36
C LYS A 36 -18.70 -7.46 -3.75
N ALA A 37 -17.54 -6.87 -3.45
CA ALA A 37 -16.22 -7.42 -3.78
C ALA A 37 -15.63 -8.54 -2.89
N PRO A 38 -16.23 -9.04 -1.77
CA PRO A 38 -15.60 -10.11 -0.99
C PRO A 38 -15.38 -11.40 -1.79
N ALA A 39 -16.21 -11.66 -2.80
CA ALA A 39 -16.11 -12.83 -3.68
C ALA A 39 -15.19 -12.63 -4.91
N LEU A 40 -14.68 -11.41 -5.14
CA LEU A 40 -13.91 -11.02 -6.34
C LEU A 40 -12.58 -10.33 -6.00
N THR A 41 -12.21 -10.22 -4.74
CA THR A 41 -10.92 -9.66 -4.30
C THR A 41 -9.85 -10.72 -4.48
N GLY A 42 -9.40 -10.89 -5.73
CA GLY A 42 -8.09 -11.49 -5.99
C GLY A 42 -6.99 -10.63 -5.39
N ASP A 43 -5.78 -11.17 -5.26
CA ASP A 43 -4.65 -10.50 -4.59
C ASP A 43 -4.27 -9.12 -5.19
N THR A 44 -4.82 -8.76 -6.34
CA THR A 44 -4.64 -7.47 -7.02
C THR A 44 -5.66 -6.40 -6.64
N ALA A 45 -6.66 -6.72 -5.82
CA ALA A 45 -7.68 -5.77 -5.36
C ALA A 45 -7.76 -5.73 -3.82
N LEU A 46 -7.79 -4.52 -3.25
CA LEU A 46 -7.84 -4.30 -1.80
C LEU A 46 -8.92 -3.29 -1.47
N CYS A 47 -9.84 -3.65 -0.57
CA CYS A 47 -10.80 -2.67 -0.05
C CYS A 47 -10.24 -1.98 1.21
N THR A 48 -10.27 -0.65 1.22
CA THR A 48 -9.96 0.16 2.40
C THR A 48 -11.16 1.05 2.75
N ALA A 49 -11.36 1.32 4.05
CA ALA A 49 -12.44 2.19 4.50
C ALA A 49 -12.29 3.64 3.99
N GLN A 50 -11.04 4.10 3.81
CA GLN A 50 -10.73 5.48 3.43
C GLN A 50 -10.73 5.71 1.91
N HIS A 51 -10.35 4.70 1.12
CA HIS A 51 -10.16 4.86 -0.33
C HIS A 51 -11.06 3.98 -1.19
N GLY A 52 -11.90 3.13 -0.58
CA GLY A 52 -12.73 2.18 -1.32
C GLY A 52 -11.90 1.04 -1.93
N LEU A 53 -12.35 0.54 -3.09
CA LEU A 53 -11.70 -0.56 -3.80
C LEU A 53 -10.49 -0.08 -4.61
N LEU A 54 -9.30 -0.42 -4.15
CA LEU A 54 -8.04 -0.15 -4.82
C LEU A 54 -7.65 -1.35 -5.70
N LYS A 55 -7.35 -1.10 -6.98
CA LYS A 55 -6.88 -2.12 -7.92
C LYS A 55 -5.44 -1.83 -8.31
N LEU A 56 -4.59 -2.85 -8.21
CA LEU A 56 -3.21 -2.85 -8.67
C LEU A 56 -3.12 -3.67 -9.94
N THR A 57 -2.60 -3.09 -11.02
CA THR A 57 -2.51 -3.77 -12.31
C THR A 57 -1.10 -3.62 -12.87
N TYR A 58 -0.52 -4.73 -13.31
CA TYR A 58 0.66 -4.70 -14.19
C TYR A 58 0.21 -4.66 -15.66
N GLU A 59 0.41 -3.53 -16.33
CA GLU A 59 0.11 -3.35 -17.75
C GLU A 59 1.30 -3.84 -18.59
N ARG A 60 1.33 -5.14 -18.91
CA ARG A 60 2.44 -5.80 -19.64
C ARG A 60 2.88 -5.08 -20.91
N ALA A 61 1.94 -4.53 -21.69
CA ALA A 61 2.24 -3.83 -22.93
C ALA A 61 3.06 -2.54 -22.73
N SER A 62 2.92 -1.89 -21.58
CA SER A 62 3.59 -0.62 -21.25
C SER A 62 4.66 -0.77 -20.17
N GLY A 63 4.77 -1.95 -19.54
CA GLY A 63 5.67 -2.20 -18.41
C GLY A 63 5.28 -1.41 -17.15
N ARG A 64 4.03 -0.96 -17.03
CA ARG A 64 3.61 -0.07 -15.93
C ARG A 64 2.89 -0.81 -14.82
N ILE A 65 3.23 -0.47 -13.58
CA ILE A 65 2.42 -0.81 -12.41
C ILE A 65 1.49 0.36 -12.12
N VAL A 66 0.19 0.10 -12.18
CA VAL A 66 -0.85 1.12 -12.09
C VAL A 66 -1.73 0.87 -10.88
N LEU A 67 -1.96 1.92 -10.10
CA LEU A 67 -2.99 1.98 -9.08
C LEU A 67 -4.23 2.67 -9.63
N GLN A 68 -5.38 2.02 -9.49
CA GLN A 68 -6.69 2.58 -9.81
C GLN A 68 -7.57 2.57 -8.55
N ALA A 69 -8.03 3.76 -8.14
CA ALA A 69 -9.08 3.91 -7.14
C ALA A 69 -10.42 4.21 -7.84
N PRO A 70 -11.59 4.00 -7.19
CA PRO A 70 -12.89 4.01 -7.86
C PRO A 70 -13.23 5.33 -8.54
N THR A 71 -12.89 6.45 -7.91
CA THR A 71 -13.20 7.81 -8.37
C THR A 71 -11.96 8.57 -8.87
N ALA A 72 -10.79 7.94 -8.86
CA ALA A 72 -9.53 8.58 -9.22
C ALA A 72 -9.08 8.20 -10.62
N ARG A 73 -8.26 9.07 -11.22
CA ARG A 73 -7.48 8.72 -12.41
C ARG A 73 -6.53 7.57 -12.07
N LYS A 74 -6.18 6.77 -13.09
CA LYS A 74 -5.08 5.80 -13.00
C LYS A 74 -3.80 6.54 -12.60
N ASN A 75 -3.14 6.06 -11.55
CA ASN A 75 -1.85 6.54 -11.11
C ASN A 75 -0.79 5.50 -11.49
N VAL A 76 0.19 5.90 -12.30
CA VAL A 76 1.35 5.04 -12.57
C VAL A 76 2.25 5.10 -11.34
N LEU A 77 2.32 3.99 -10.61
CA LEU A 77 3.20 3.88 -9.45
C LEU A 77 4.65 3.70 -9.90
N GLU A 78 4.84 2.94 -10.98
CA GLU A 78 6.16 2.57 -11.47
C GLU A 78 6.13 2.20 -12.96
N THR A 79 7.26 2.39 -13.65
CA THR A 79 7.51 1.87 -15.00
C THR A 79 8.75 0.98 -14.97
N ILE A 80 8.58 -0.30 -15.29
CA ILE A 80 9.65 -1.30 -15.37
C ILE A 80 10.18 -1.28 -16.81
N PRO A 81 11.49 -1.03 -17.03
CA PRO A 81 12.05 -1.08 -18.37
C PRO A 81 11.91 -2.49 -18.98
N HIS A 82 11.62 -2.55 -20.27
CA HIS A 82 11.33 -3.82 -20.97
C HIS A 82 12.35 -4.95 -20.77
N PRO A 83 13.68 -4.70 -20.69
CA PRO A 83 14.65 -5.75 -20.41
C PRO A 83 14.45 -6.44 -19.04
N TYR A 84 13.83 -5.74 -18.09
CA TYR A 84 13.56 -6.20 -16.72
C TYR A 84 12.09 -6.63 -16.50
N ASP A 85 11.32 -6.79 -17.58
CA ASP A 85 9.90 -7.18 -17.53
C ASP A 85 9.73 -8.52 -16.79
N PRO A 86 8.98 -8.55 -15.65
CA PRO A 86 8.76 -9.77 -14.87
C PRO A 86 8.01 -10.85 -15.67
N ALA A 87 7.23 -10.48 -16.69
CA ALA A 87 6.52 -11.44 -17.52
C ALA A 87 7.43 -12.29 -18.42
N ARG A 88 8.72 -11.91 -18.53
CA ARG A 88 9.74 -12.72 -19.22
C ARG A 88 10.24 -13.88 -18.38
N VAL A 89 9.99 -13.86 -17.07
CA VAL A 89 10.38 -14.91 -16.11
C VAL A 89 9.16 -15.49 -15.37
N GLY A 90 7.94 -15.21 -15.84
CA GLY A 90 6.70 -15.71 -15.25
C GLY A 90 6.40 -15.20 -13.84
N ALA A 91 6.93 -14.02 -13.49
CA ALA A 91 6.82 -13.44 -12.15
C ALA A 91 5.75 -12.31 -12.07
N GLU A 92 5.01 -12.05 -13.14
CA GLU A 92 4.02 -10.96 -13.17
C GLU A 92 2.86 -11.17 -12.19
N ASN A 93 2.52 -12.42 -11.89
CA ASN A 93 1.49 -12.80 -10.92
C ASN A 93 1.88 -12.50 -9.47
N LEU A 94 3.17 -12.26 -9.21
CA LEU A 94 3.67 -11.84 -7.91
C LEU A 94 3.43 -10.34 -7.67
N ILE A 95 3.05 -9.56 -8.70
CA ILE A 95 2.67 -8.16 -8.53
C ILE A 95 1.26 -8.08 -7.95
N ARG A 96 1.17 -8.02 -6.61
CA ARG A 96 -0.10 -8.13 -5.89
C ARG A 96 -0.04 -7.49 -4.50
N TRP A 97 -1.16 -7.03 -3.97
CA TRP A 97 -1.23 -6.50 -2.61
C TRP A 97 -0.85 -7.55 -1.58
N LEU A 98 -0.25 -7.11 -0.47
CA LEU A 98 -0.26 -7.92 0.74
C LEU A 98 -1.71 -7.97 1.27
N PRO A 99 -2.19 -9.12 1.77
CA PRO A 99 -3.51 -9.20 2.38
C PRO A 99 -3.69 -8.20 3.52
N MET A 100 -4.92 -7.79 3.80
CA MET A 100 -5.24 -6.79 4.84
C MET A 100 -4.58 -7.08 6.21
N LYS A 101 -4.48 -8.34 6.62
CA LYS A 101 -3.83 -8.75 7.89
C LYS A 101 -2.32 -8.44 7.93
N LEU A 102 -1.70 -8.19 6.78
CA LEU A 102 -0.28 -7.84 6.59
C LEU A 102 -0.12 -6.39 6.12
N GLN A 103 -1.09 -5.51 6.39
CA GLN A 103 -1.06 -4.08 6.06
C GLN A 103 -0.90 -3.19 7.32
N PRO A 104 0.21 -3.29 8.08
CA PRO A 104 0.34 -2.59 9.36
C PRO A 104 0.37 -1.06 9.22
N TYR A 105 0.76 -0.54 8.05
CA TYR A 105 0.93 0.90 7.82
C TYR A 105 -0.31 1.59 7.22
N LEU A 106 -1.42 0.87 7.05
CA LEU A 106 -2.63 1.41 6.43
C LEU A 106 -3.19 2.63 7.15
N ALA A 107 -3.18 2.64 8.49
CA ALA A 107 -3.63 3.77 9.29
C ALA A 107 -2.85 5.07 8.98
N HIS A 108 -1.59 4.93 8.55
CA HIS A 108 -0.71 6.03 8.15
C HIS A 108 -0.85 6.39 6.65
N GLY A 109 -1.83 5.81 5.94
CA GLY A 109 -2.03 6.04 4.52
C GLY A 109 -1.01 5.34 3.62
N LYS A 110 -0.33 4.31 4.12
CA LYS A 110 0.64 3.52 3.36
C LYS A 110 0.15 2.09 3.15
N LEU A 111 0.41 1.55 1.97
CA LEU A 111 0.09 0.18 1.60
C LEU A 111 1.32 -0.58 1.13
N LEU A 112 1.31 -1.88 1.36
CA LEU A 112 2.36 -2.80 0.96
C LEU A 112 1.85 -3.69 -0.17
N TYR A 113 2.66 -3.88 -1.20
CA TYR A 113 2.41 -4.87 -2.24
C TYR A 113 3.70 -5.58 -2.61
N PHE A 114 3.61 -6.81 -3.09
CA PHE A 114 4.75 -7.48 -3.69
C PHE A 114 4.97 -6.91 -5.07
N SER A 115 6.19 -6.45 -5.36
CA SER A 115 6.64 -6.18 -6.72
C SER A 115 7.60 -7.27 -7.17
N ALA A 116 7.67 -7.47 -8.47
CA ALA A 116 8.61 -8.41 -9.07
C ALA A 116 9.24 -7.78 -10.31
N ARG A 117 10.51 -8.08 -10.53
CA ARG A 117 11.28 -7.72 -11.73
C ARG A 117 12.12 -8.88 -12.17
N ARG A 118 12.42 -8.94 -13.46
CA ARG A 118 13.48 -9.81 -13.95
C ARG A 118 14.83 -9.30 -13.43
N SER A 119 15.72 -10.20 -13.08
CA SER A 119 16.98 -9.88 -12.40
C SER A 119 18.03 -9.28 -13.34
N SER A 120 18.08 -9.75 -14.58
CA SER A 120 19.08 -9.35 -15.57
C SER A 120 18.45 -9.13 -16.94
N PRO A 121 18.95 -8.18 -17.75
CA PRO A 121 18.47 -7.97 -19.11
C PRO A 121 18.90 -9.10 -20.08
N GLY A 122 20.00 -9.82 -19.80
CA GLY A 122 20.57 -10.86 -20.66
C GLY A 122 19.94 -12.24 -20.51
N ASP A 123 20.28 -13.18 -21.40
CA ASP A 123 19.54 -14.45 -21.62
C ASP A 123 19.55 -15.44 -20.44
N GLY A 124 20.29 -15.15 -19.37
CA GLY A 124 20.28 -15.92 -18.13
C GLY A 124 20.99 -17.25 -18.25
N HIS A 125 22.30 -17.25 -18.05
CA HIS A 125 23.09 -18.48 -17.97
C HIS A 125 23.59 -18.66 -16.52
N GLY A 126 22.92 -19.51 -15.75
CA GLY A 126 23.24 -19.83 -14.35
C GLY A 126 22.05 -20.48 -13.60
N TYR A 127 22.27 -21.01 -12.39
CA TYR A 127 21.26 -21.71 -11.58
C TYR A 127 20.00 -20.85 -11.27
N CYS A 128 20.11 -19.51 -11.35
CA CYS A 128 19.01 -18.53 -11.23
C CYS A 128 19.03 -17.50 -12.39
N GLY A 129 19.72 -17.80 -13.51
CA GLY A 129 20.43 -16.86 -14.40
C GLY A 129 19.79 -15.51 -14.77
N ALA A 130 18.47 -15.44 -14.93
CA ALA A 130 17.77 -14.17 -15.19
C ALA A 130 16.61 -13.90 -14.23
N GLY A 131 16.35 -14.76 -13.23
CA GLY A 131 15.06 -14.97 -12.52
C GLY A 131 14.37 -13.76 -11.90
N ALA A 132 13.69 -13.93 -10.76
CA ALA A 132 12.86 -12.87 -10.20
C ALA A 132 13.52 -12.20 -8.99
N GLU A 133 13.59 -10.87 -9.02
CA GLU A 133 13.81 -10.02 -7.87
C GLU A 133 12.43 -9.64 -7.31
N ILE A 134 12.14 -10.06 -6.08
CA ILE A 134 10.86 -9.80 -5.42
C ILE A 134 11.11 -8.83 -4.27
N SER A 135 10.28 -7.80 -4.18
CA SER A 135 10.32 -6.82 -3.08
C SER A 135 8.95 -6.62 -2.46
N VAL A 136 8.92 -6.30 -1.17
CA VAL A 136 7.79 -5.62 -0.56
C VAL A 136 7.93 -4.13 -0.87
N THR A 137 7.04 -3.62 -1.69
CA THR A 137 7.02 -2.22 -2.10
C THR A 137 6.02 -1.42 -1.28
N VAL A 138 6.46 -0.26 -0.83
CA VAL A 138 5.68 0.67 0.01
C VAL A 138 5.11 1.75 -0.88
N VAL A 139 3.79 1.92 -0.84
CA VAL A 139 3.06 2.98 -1.55
C VAL A 139 2.44 3.92 -0.54
N ASN A 140 2.76 5.21 -0.63
CA ASN A 140 2.00 6.23 0.06
C ASN A 140 0.84 6.68 -0.82
N LEU A 141 -0.37 6.68 -0.26
CA LEU A 141 -1.61 7.02 -0.98
C LEU A 141 -1.91 8.52 -1.00
N ARG A 142 -1.12 9.37 -0.30
CA ARG A 142 -1.43 10.79 -0.07
C ARG A 142 -0.26 11.73 -0.42
N PRO A 143 -0.55 12.93 -0.94
CA PRO A 143 -1.82 13.35 -1.56
C PRO A 143 -2.02 12.72 -2.94
N VAL A 144 -0.94 12.29 -3.59
CA VAL A 144 -0.92 11.56 -4.86
C VAL A 144 -0.19 10.24 -4.62
N PRO A 145 -0.76 9.10 -5.04
CA PRO A 145 -0.12 7.81 -4.85
C PRO A 145 1.27 7.72 -5.46
N LYS A 146 2.25 7.29 -4.67
CA LYS A 146 3.64 7.10 -5.10
C LYS A 146 4.32 5.98 -4.35
N VAL A 147 5.32 5.36 -4.98
CA VAL A 147 6.24 4.44 -4.31
C VAL A 147 7.19 5.24 -3.41
N GLU A 148 7.41 4.76 -2.18
CA GLU A 148 8.36 5.34 -1.23
C GLU A 148 9.58 4.46 -1.00
N GLY A 149 9.48 3.16 -1.23
CA GLY A 149 10.59 2.23 -1.00
C GLY A 149 10.31 0.83 -1.51
N HIS A 150 11.39 0.08 -1.73
CA HIS A 150 11.38 -1.34 -2.06
C HIS A 150 12.25 -2.08 -1.06
N VAL A 151 11.65 -3.01 -0.33
CA VAL A 151 12.37 -3.88 0.59
C VAL A 151 12.58 -5.23 -0.12
N PRO A 152 13.81 -5.61 -0.49
CA PRO A 152 14.06 -6.87 -1.17
C PRO A 152 13.72 -8.04 -0.25
N VAL A 153 12.98 -9.01 -0.78
CA VAL A 153 12.55 -10.20 -0.01
C VAL A 153 12.93 -11.51 -0.68
N SER A 154 13.24 -11.51 -1.98
CA SER A 154 13.82 -12.65 -2.68
C SER A 154 14.69 -12.11 -3.80
N SER A 155 15.88 -12.69 -3.99
CA SER A 155 16.80 -12.26 -5.04
C SER A 155 17.48 -13.46 -5.69
N CYS A 156 17.65 -13.39 -7.01
CA CYS A 156 18.52 -14.31 -7.75
C CYS A 156 19.96 -13.77 -7.84
N LEU A 157 20.17 -12.47 -7.62
CA LEU A 157 21.50 -11.83 -7.68
C LEU A 157 22.18 -11.79 -6.31
N ASP A 158 21.40 -11.62 -5.26
CA ASP A 158 21.84 -11.61 -3.87
C ASP A 158 21.38 -12.88 -3.16
N ASN A 159 22.08 -13.27 -2.09
CA ASN A 159 21.71 -14.43 -1.27
C ASN A 159 20.51 -14.13 -0.36
N ILE A 160 19.36 -13.73 -0.94
CA ILE A 160 18.12 -13.41 -0.25
C ILE A 160 17.08 -14.46 -0.60
N GLU A 161 16.72 -15.28 0.38
CA GLU A 161 15.75 -16.36 0.22
C GLU A 161 14.75 -16.34 1.37
N LEU A 162 13.46 -16.33 1.04
CA LEU A 162 12.39 -16.44 2.03
C LEU A 162 12.37 -17.83 2.64
N ALA A 163 11.99 -17.90 3.92
CA ALA A 163 11.63 -19.17 4.55
C ALA A 163 10.25 -19.68 4.08
N ALA A 164 10.00 -19.65 2.77
CA ALA A 164 8.74 -19.99 2.11
C ALA A 164 8.88 -21.25 1.25
N SER A 165 7.79 -22.00 1.13
CA SER A 165 7.69 -23.15 0.23
C SER A 165 7.48 -22.77 -1.24
N SER A 166 6.98 -21.55 -1.50
CA SER A 166 6.77 -21.02 -2.86
C SER A 166 6.60 -19.50 -2.83
N GLY A 167 6.69 -18.83 -3.98
CA GLY A 167 6.49 -17.37 -4.07
C GLY A 167 5.08 -16.88 -3.70
N SER A 168 4.09 -17.78 -3.61
CA SER A 168 2.74 -17.44 -3.16
C SER A 168 2.52 -17.63 -1.65
N ASP A 169 3.43 -18.33 -0.98
CA ASP A 169 3.39 -18.68 0.43
C ASP A 169 3.63 -17.44 1.31
N LEU A 170 2.64 -17.13 2.15
CA LEU A 170 2.68 -15.97 3.04
C LEU A 170 3.06 -16.34 4.48
N SER A 171 3.38 -17.60 4.78
CA SER A 171 3.79 -18.05 6.12
C SER A 171 5.05 -17.36 6.69
N PRO A 172 6.03 -16.87 5.90
CA PRO A 172 7.16 -16.12 6.46
C PRO A 172 6.80 -14.71 6.94
N TYR A 173 5.61 -14.21 6.59
CA TYR A 173 5.19 -12.84 6.86
C TYR A 173 4.25 -12.78 8.06
N THR A 174 4.58 -11.96 9.04
CA THR A 174 3.73 -11.69 10.20
C THR A 174 3.74 -10.20 10.55
N VAL A 175 2.73 -9.72 11.27
CA VAL A 175 2.78 -8.38 11.86
C VAL A 175 3.09 -8.53 13.35
N ARG A 176 4.18 -7.90 13.80
CA ARG A 176 4.61 -7.87 15.21
C ARG A 176 4.89 -6.43 15.60
N ASN A 177 4.37 -5.99 16.74
CA ASN A 177 4.56 -4.63 17.26
C ASN A 177 4.25 -3.53 16.22
N GLY A 178 3.22 -3.75 15.39
CA GLY A 178 2.83 -2.78 14.35
C GLY A 178 3.77 -2.69 13.15
N LYS A 179 4.72 -3.61 12.99
CA LYS A 179 5.64 -3.69 11.84
C LYS A 179 5.49 -5.01 11.09
N LEU A 180 5.71 -4.97 9.78
CA LEU A 180 5.79 -6.20 8.99
C LEU A 180 7.11 -6.90 9.31
N THR A 181 7.03 -8.14 9.77
CA THR A 181 8.13 -9.04 10.09
C THR A 181 8.19 -10.16 9.06
N ILE A 182 9.40 -10.50 8.62
CA ILE A 182 9.68 -11.43 7.51
C ILE A 182 10.76 -12.41 7.97
N ALA A 183 10.52 -13.70 7.75
CA ALA A 183 11.49 -14.76 7.99
C ALA A 183 12.20 -15.17 6.69
N PHE A 184 13.52 -15.33 6.78
CA PHE A 184 14.42 -15.67 5.67
C PHE A 184 15.15 -16.97 5.98
N SER A 185 15.32 -17.83 4.96
CA SER A 185 16.25 -18.96 5.03
C SER A 185 17.70 -18.52 4.85
N ALA A 186 17.91 -17.47 4.04
CA ALA A 186 19.21 -16.86 3.81
C ALA A 186 19.07 -15.35 3.55
N TYR A 187 20.05 -14.57 4.02
CA TYR A 187 20.17 -13.14 3.71
C TYR A 187 21.66 -12.77 3.63
N PRO A 188 22.13 -11.81 2.79
CA PRO A 188 23.56 -11.51 2.68
C PRO A 188 24.28 -11.32 4.02
N GLY A 189 25.34 -12.12 4.22
CA GLY A 189 26.14 -12.14 5.45
C GLY A 189 25.46 -12.81 6.64
N ARG A 190 24.30 -13.46 6.45
CA ARG A 190 23.46 -14.05 7.50
C ARG A 190 22.86 -15.39 7.03
N GLY A 191 22.64 -16.30 7.97
CA GLY A 191 21.90 -17.54 7.70
C GLY A 191 20.38 -17.31 7.81
N HIS A 192 19.70 -18.25 8.46
CA HIS A 192 18.30 -18.08 8.85
C HIS A 192 18.15 -16.86 9.76
N VAL A 193 17.30 -15.91 9.36
CA VAL A 193 17.06 -14.68 10.12
C VAL A 193 15.62 -14.23 10.06
N VAL A 194 15.23 -13.45 11.06
CA VAL A 194 13.97 -12.71 11.06
C VAL A 194 14.30 -11.24 11.03
N ALA A 195 13.63 -10.47 10.18
CA ALA A 195 13.78 -9.03 10.11
C ALA A 195 12.41 -8.35 10.06
N GLN A 196 12.37 -7.08 10.47
CA GLN A 196 11.19 -6.24 10.32
C GLN A 196 11.48 -5.08 9.37
N ILE A 197 10.47 -4.58 8.67
CA ILE A 197 10.63 -3.33 7.93
C ILE A 197 10.99 -2.22 8.92
N ASN A 198 12.04 -1.47 8.60
CA ASN A 198 12.55 -0.37 9.42
C ASN A 198 11.59 0.83 9.45
N ASP A 199 11.84 1.82 10.31
CA ASP A 199 10.90 2.94 10.50
C ASP A 199 10.79 3.89 9.30
N ASP A 200 11.83 3.98 8.47
CA ASP A 200 11.80 4.76 7.23
C ASP A 200 11.09 4.03 6.07
N LEU A 201 10.79 2.73 6.25
CA LEU A 201 10.13 1.84 5.29
C LEU A 201 10.92 1.62 3.99
N THR A 202 12.23 1.78 4.03
CA THR A 202 13.14 1.57 2.89
C THR A 202 14.03 0.35 3.04
N GLY A 203 14.07 -0.26 4.23
CA GLY A 203 14.96 -1.37 4.54
C GLY A 203 14.45 -2.30 5.64
N LEU A 204 15.39 -3.07 6.19
CA LEU A 204 15.13 -4.10 7.19
C LEU A 204 15.98 -3.88 8.45
N ASP A 205 15.33 -3.99 9.60
CA ASP A 205 16.00 -4.17 10.89
C ASP A 205 16.05 -5.66 11.21
N PHE A 206 17.25 -6.24 11.27
CA PHE A 206 17.43 -7.65 11.63
C PHE A 206 17.21 -7.83 13.12
N LEU A 207 16.28 -8.73 13.46
CA LEU A 207 16.02 -9.10 14.84
C LEU A 207 17.10 -10.09 15.29
N ALA A 208 17.49 -10.01 16.57
CA ALA A 208 18.37 -11.01 17.15
C ALA A 208 17.74 -12.39 16.95
N SER A 209 18.53 -13.34 16.43
CA SER A 209 18.12 -14.75 16.46
C SER A 209 17.96 -15.13 17.94
N PRO A 210 16.84 -15.76 18.33
CA PRO A 210 16.69 -16.27 19.69
C PRO A 210 17.80 -17.26 20.05
#